data_AF-A0A7C5XC05-F1
#
_entry.id   AF-A0A7C5XC05-F1
#
_cell.length_a   1.000
_cell.length_b   1.000
_cell.length_c   1.000
_cell.angle_alpha   90.00
_cell.angle_beta   90.00
_cell.angle_gamma   90.00
#
_symmetry.space_group_name_H-M   'P 1'
#
loop_
_entity.id
_entity.type
_entity.pdbx_description
1 polymer ?
#
loop_
_entity_poly.entity_id
_entity_poly.type
_entity_poly.pdbx_seq_one_letter_code
_entity_poly.pdbx_strand_id
1 'polypeptide(L)'
;MDKYEDTAVIRRNRCLEGYMLLSEWPPKLPPLVRVCNRWVNDAFKVLEEFGKAMVISEGDRQYEAVFFATWNYKPVSMWLISTYAIPPSKELFREFLLYFPSTLSVLFDDLLKLSKRDDSDVAISPKLYPKVAYIIKDILKLHYML
;
A
#
# COMPACT_ATOMS: atom_id res chain seq x y z
N MET A 1 19.17 -0.37 -17.46
CA MET A 1 18.09 0.33 -16.71
C MET A 1 16.86 -0.51 -16.89
N ASP A 2 16.60 -1.38 -15.93
CA ASP A 2 15.45 -2.28 -15.97
C ASP A 2 14.16 -1.44 -15.91
N LYS A 3 13.28 -1.70 -16.87
CA LYS A 3 11.94 -1.09 -16.95
C LYS A 3 11.18 -1.47 -15.68
N TYR A 4 10.83 -0.50 -14.86
CA TYR A 4 10.19 -0.70 -13.56
C TYR A 4 8.76 -1.27 -13.71
N GLU A 5 8.62 -2.57 -13.92
CA GLU A 5 7.36 -3.29 -13.68
C GLU A 5 7.37 -3.78 -12.24
N ASP A 6 7.26 -2.84 -11.30
CA ASP A 6 7.28 -3.09 -9.86
C ASP A 6 6.10 -2.43 -9.16
N THR A 7 5.65 -3.05 -8.07
CA THR A 7 4.78 -2.40 -7.07
C THR A 7 5.60 -1.34 -6.36
N ALA A 8 5.10 -0.10 -6.34
CA ALA A 8 5.80 1.01 -5.73
C ALA A 8 4.98 1.61 -4.59
N VAL A 9 5.63 1.95 -3.49
CA VAL A 9 5.06 2.85 -2.47
C VAL A 9 5.87 4.13 -2.47
N ILE A 10 5.21 5.24 -2.79
CA ILE A 10 5.85 6.56 -2.86
C ILE A 10 5.39 7.36 -1.65
N ARG A 11 6.34 7.94 -0.93
CA ARG A 11 6.06 8.91 0.11
C ARG A 11 5.90 10.28 -0.51
N ARG A 12 4.67 10.81 -0.47
CA ARG A 12 4.34 12.17 -0.90
C ARG A 12 3.73 12.94 0.25
N ASN A 13 4.41 13.99 0.69
CA ASN A 13 4.00 14.80 1.83
C ASN A 13 3.78 13.96 3.09
N ARG A 14 2.57 14.02 3.67
CA ARG A 14 2.15 13.24 4.84
C ARG A 14 1.36 11.99 4.46
N CYS A 15 1.61 11.43 3.27
CA CYS A 15 0.89 10.27 2.75
C CYS A 15 1.84 9.26 2.10
N LEU A 16 1.39 8.00 2.08
CA LEU A 16 1.96 6.91 1.29
C LEU A 16 1.01 6.55 0.16
N GLU A 17 1.49 6.63 -1.07
CA GLU A 17 0.76 6.27 -2.28
C GLU A 17 1.27 4.93 -2.80
N GLY A 18 0.41 3.90 -2.77
CA GLY A 18 0.72 2.57 -3.28
C GLY A 18 0.26 2.41 -4.73
N TYR A 19 1.14 1.93 -5.60
CA TYR A 19 0.91 1.71 -7.03
C TYR A 19 1.15 0.24 -7.39
N MET A 20 0.33 -0.31 -8.29
CA MET A 20 0.52 -1.67 -8.78
C MET A 20 1.79 -1.80 -9.62
N LEU A 21 1.97 -0.85 -10.55
CA LEU A 21 3.01 -0.82 -11.55
C LEU A 21 3.45 0.64 -11.72
N LEU A 22 4.75 0.89 -11.63
CA LEU A 22 5.34 2.19 -11.92
C LEU A 22 6.30 2.08 -13.11
N SER A 23 5.76 1.80 -14.30
CA SER A 23 6.54 1.66 -15.53
C SER A 23 7.09 2.98 -16.08
N GLU A 24 6.54 4.11 -15.62
CA GLU A 24 6.92 5.45 -16.05
C GLU A 24 6.72 6.48 -14.93
N TRP A 25 7.44 7.60 -15.03
CA TRP A 25 7.30 8.75 -14.16
C TRP A 25 6.97 10.02 -14.97
N PRO A 26 5.97 10.82 -14.57
CA PRO A 26 5.02 10.58 -13.48
C PRO A 26 4.07 9.41 -13.78
N PRO A 27 3.51 8.71 -12.76
CA PRO A 27 2.58 7.62 -12.99
C PRO A 27 1.33 8.11 -13.74
N LYS A 28 0.97 7.43 -14.83
CA LYS A 28 -0.28 7.73 -15.58
C LYS A 28 -1.53 7.26 -14.85
N LEU A 29 -1.44 6.13 -14.16
CA LEU A 29 -2.55 5.57 -13.39
C LEU A 29 -2.61 6.19 -12.00
N PRO A 30 -3.81 6.39 -11.44
CA PRO A 30 -3.93 6.80 -10.04
C PRO A 30 -3.34 5.73 -9.11
N PRO A 31 -2.89 6.12 -7.91
CA PRO A 31 -2.49 5.14 -6.90
C PRO A 31 -3.64 4.19 -6.59
N LEU A 32 -3.32 2.93 -6.28
CA LEU A 32 -4.26 1.97 -5.75
C LEU A 32 -4.82 2.43 -4.41
N VAL A 33 -3.92 2.90 -3.54
CA VAL A 33 -4.24 3.37 -2.19
C VAL A 33 -3.44 4.63 -1.85
N ARG A 34 -4.03 5.53 -1.06
CA ARG A 34 -3.34 6.71 -0.51
C ARG A 34 -3.58 6.82 0.99
N VAL A 35 -2.62 6.36 1.80
CA VAL A 35 -2.74 6.35 3.25
C VAL A 35 -2.14 7.62 3.84
N CYS A 36 -2.98 8.43 4.50
CA CYS A 36 -2.59 9.69 5.13
C CYS A 36 -2.99 9.65 6.62
N ASN A 37 -2.22 8.94 7.44
CA ASN A 37 -2.49 8.81 8.88
C ASN A 37 -1.23 9.11 9.72
N ARG A 38 -1.37 9.05 11.05
CA ARG A 38 -0.28 9.35 11.98
C ARG A 38 0.94 8.43 11.87
N TRP A 39 0.77 7.27 11.24
CA TRP A 39 1.79 6.22 11.15
C TRP A 39 2.58 6.24 9.85
N VAL A 40 2.38 7.23 8.98
CA VAL A 40 3.03 7.30 7.66
C VAL A 40 4.56 7.16 7.74
N ASN A 41 5.20 7.81 8.71
CA ASN A 41 6.67 7.75 8.85
C ASN A 41 7.14 6.36 9.31
N ASP A 42 6.45 5.76 10.28
CA ASP A 42 6.83 4.45 10.82
C ASP A 42 6.52 3.34 9.82
N ALA A 43 5.41 3.46 9.08
CA ALA A 43 5.08 2.57 7.98
C ALA A 43 6.12 2.64 6.86
N PHE A 44 6.60 3.84 6.51
CA PHE A 44 7.63 3.99 5.49
C PHE A 44 8.95 3.31 5.87
N LYS A 45 9.40 3.48 7.13
CA LYS A 45 10.59 2.78 7.65
C LYS A 45 10.46 1.26 7.54
N VAL A 46 9.28 0.70 7.85
CA VAL A 46 9.03 -0.74 7.68
C VAL A 46 9.13 -1.15 6.22
N LEU A 47 8.59 -0.36 5.29
CA LEU A 47 8.68 -0.67 3.85
C LEU A 47 10.14 -0.71 3.37
N GLU A 48 10.96 0.27 3.78
CA GLU A 48 12.39 0.36 3.39
C GLU A 48 13.22 -0.86 3.78
N GLU A 49 12.81 -1.60 4.81
CA GLU A 49 13.54 -2.80 5.26
C GLU A 49 13.27 -4.04 4.40
N PHE A 50 12.21 -4.04 3.61
CA PHE A 50 11.76 -5.20 2.83
C PHE A 50 11.76 -4.96 1.32
N GLY A 51 11.68 -3.70 0.89
CA GLY A 51 11.71 -3.33 -0.52
C GLY A 51 13.01 -2.62 -0.91
N LYS A 52 13.12 -2.32 -2.21
CA LYS A 52 14.23 -1.54 -2.74
C LYS A 52 13.91 -0.05 -2.60
N ALA A 53 14.49 0.61 -1.61
CA ALA A 53 14.37 2.06 -1.43
C ALA A 53 15.12 2.81 -2.53
N MET A 54 14.50 3.84 -3.10
CA MET A 54 15.07 4.71 -4.13
C MET A 54 14.53 6.14 -3.98
N VAL A 55 15.34 7.11 -4.40
CA VAL A 55 14.91 8.50 -4.52
C VAL A 55 14.61 8.80 -5.98
N ILE A 56 13.42 9.30 -6.26
CA ILE A 56 12.98 9.74 -7.60
C ILE A 56 13.11 11.27 -7.64
N SER A 57 13.91 11.79 -8.57
CA SER A 57 14.11 13.23 -8.76
C SER A 57 13.28 13.74 -9.94
N GLU A 58 12.52 14.81 -9.72
CA GLU A 58 11.72 15.49 -10.74
C GLU A 58 11.91 17.01 -10.59
N GLY A 59 12.79 17.58 -11.41
CA GLY A 59 13.25 18.96 -11.22
C GLY A 59 13.88 19.14 -9.84
N ASP A 60 13.41 20.14 -9.08
CA ASP A 60 13.89 20.41 -7.72
C ASP A 60 13.21 19.55 -6.64
N ARG A 61 12.30 18.64 -7.03
CA ARG A 61 11.58 17.77 -6.08
C ARG A 61 12.24 16.41 -6.00
N GLN A 62 12.31 15.88 -4.78
CA GLN A 62 12.75 14.52 -4.50
C GLN A 62 11.62 13.78 -3.80
N TYR A 63 11.34 12.57 -4.28
CA TYR A 63 10.34 11.67 -3.70
C TYR A 63 11.02 10.39 -3.26
N GLU A 64 10.78 9.97 -2.03
CA GLU A 64 11.24 8.68 -1.51
C GLU A 64 10.25 7.61 -1.96
N ALA A 65 10.76 6.53 -2.54
CA ALA A 65 9.96 5.42 -3.03
C ALA A 65 10.57 4.08 -2.59
N VAL A 66 9.71 3.10 -2.37
CA VAL A 66 10.11 1.73 -2.09
C VAL A 66 9.45 0.80 -3.10
N PHE A 67 10.27 -0.02 -3.76
CA PHE A 67 9.82 -0.94 -4.80
C PHE A 67 9.79 -2.38 -4.31
N PHE A 68 8.77 -3.11 -4.75
CA PHE A 68 8.52 -4.52 -4.47
C PHE A 68 8.19 -5.23 -5.79
N ALA A 69 8.35 -6.55 -5.81
CA ALA A 69 7.90 -7.35 -6.95
C ALA A 69 6.43 -7.09 -7.28
N THR A 70 6.09 -7.04 -8.58
CA THR A 70 4.75 -6.66 -9.06
C THR A 70 3.60 -7.43 -8.41
N TRP A 71 3.77 -8.70 -8.07
CA TRP A 71 2.71 -9.50 -7.42
C TRP A 71 2.38 -9.06 -5.99
N ASN A 72 3.19 -8.19 -5.37
CA ASN A 72 2.99 -7.72 -4.00
C ASN A 72 2.02 -6.53 -3.87
N TYR A 73 1.43 -6.05 -4.97
CA TYR A 73 0.53 -4.88 -4.93
C TYR A 73 -0.65 -5.04 -3.95
N LYS A 74 -1.31 -6.21 -3.91
CA LYS A 74 -2.42 -6.47 -2.97
C LYS A 74 -1.94 -6.54 -1.53
N PRO A 75 -0.94 -7.36 -1.15
CA PRO A 75 -0.50 -7.42 0.24
C PRO A 75 0.04 -6.07 0.73
N VAL A 76 0.82 -5.37 -0.08
CA VAL A 76 1.33 -4.03 0.27
C VAL A 76 0.18 -3.04 0.48
N SER A 77 -0.80 -3.00 -0.44
CA SER A 77 -1.94 -2.08 -0.33
C SER A 77 -2.82 -2.38 0.89
N MET A 78 -3.10 -3.65 1.15
CA MET A 78 -3.93 -4.06 2.28
C MET A 78 -3.21 -3.85 3.61
N TRP A 79 -1.90 -4.09 3.67
CA TRP A 79 -1.10 -3.77 4.84
C TRP A 79 -1.11 -2.26 5.11
N LEU A 80 -0.92 -1.42 4.07
CA LEU A 80 -1.02 0.04 4.18
C LEU A 80 -2.37 0.47 4.75
N ILE A 81 -3.49 -0.05 4.23
CA ILE A 81 -4.84 0.27 4.76
C ILE A 81 -4.96 -0.18 6.23
N SER A 82 -4.43 -1.34 6.60
CA SER A 82 -4.51 -1.87 7.96
C SER A 82 -3.92 -0.93 9.02
N THR A 83 -3.00 -0.04 8.62
CA THR A 83 -2.35 0.93 9.52
C THR A 83 -3.33 1.89 10.21
N TYR A 84 -4.56 2.03 9.70
CA TYR A 84 -5.63 2.78 10.38
C TYR A 84 -6.13 2.10 11.68
N ALA A 85 -5.95 0.79 11.85
CA ALA A 85 -6.42 0.03 13.01
C ALA A 85 -5.32 -0.75 13.76
N ILE A 86 -4.16 -0.94 13.13
CA ILE A 86 -3.02 -1.70 13.67
C ILE A 86 -1.76 -0.85 13.47
N PRO A 87 -0.96 -0.55 14.51
CA PRO A 87 0.32 0.13 14.31
C PRO A 87 1.22 -0.66 13.34
N PRO A 88 2.01 0.01 12.47
CA PRO A 88 2.93 -0.69 11.58
C PRO A 88 3.93 -1.54 12.36
N SER A 89 4.13 -2.79 11.94
CA SER A 89 5.16 -3.67 12.48
C SER A 89 5.81 -4.47 11.36
N LYS A 90 7.10 -4.81 11.56
CA LYS A 90 7.91 -5.56 10.59
C LYS A 90 7.41 -6.99 10.46
N GLU A 91 7.03 -7.57 11.59
CA GLU A 91 6.52 -8.93 11.71
C GLU A 91 5.23 -9.04 10.91
N LEU A 92 4.27 -8.12 11.12
CA LEU A 92 3.02 -8.15 10.37
C LEU A 92 3.25 -7.91 8.88
N PHE A 93 4.12 -6.98 8.51
CA PHE A 93 4.39 -6.74 7.09
C PHE A 93 4.99 -7.96 6.41
N ARG A 94 5.93 -8.66 7.08
CA ARG A 94 6.47 -9.94 6.61
C ARG A 94 5.37 -10.97 6.39
N GLU A 95 4.45 -11.12 7.34
CA GLU A 95 3.31 -12.04 7.20
C GLU A 95 2.42 -11.70 5.99
N PHE A 96 2.16 -10.41 5.74
CA PHE A 96 1.45 -9.97 4.55
C PHE A 96 2.17 -10.36 3.26
N LEU A 97 3.50 -10.28 3.22
CA LEU A 97 4.27 -10.63 2.02
C LEU A 97 4.37 -12.16 1.81
N LEU A 98 4.45 -12.95 2.87
CA LEU A 98 4.68 -14.40 2.78
C LEU A 98 3.40 -15.23 2.74
N TYR A 99 2.36 -14.82 3.47
CA TYR A 99 1.18 -15.65 3.76
C TYR A 99 -0.13 -14.92 3.50
N PHE A 100 -0.17 -13.98 2.54
CA PHE A 100 -1.35 -13.15 2.26
C PHE A 100 -2.65 -13.97 2.13
N PRO A 101 -3.60 -13.83 3.08
CA PRO A 101 -4.83 -14.63 3.07
C PRO A 101 -5.68 -14.36 1.82
N SER A 102 -6.24 -15.42 1.22
CA SER A 102 -7.11 -15.30 0.03
C SER A 102 -8.33 -14.41 0.30
N THR A 103 -8.86 -14.41 1.53
CA THR A 103 -9.94 -13.53 1.97
C THR A 103 -9.56 -12.04 1.83
N LEU A 104 -8.32 -11.66 2.14
CA LEU A 104 -7.86 -10.29 1.95
C LEU A 104 -7.67 -9.94 0.47
N SER A 105 -7.27 -10.91 -0.36
CA SER A 105 -7.23 -10.72 -1.82
C SER A 105 -8.63 -10.47 -2.39
N VAL A 106 -9.63 -11.26 -1.99
CA VAL A 106 -11.03 -11.07 -2.43
C VAL A 106 -11.57 -9.73 -1.95
N LEU A 107 -11.31 -9.37 -0.69
CA LEU A 107 -11.69 -8.07 -0.14
C LEU A 107 -11.08 -6.92 -0.94
N PHE A 108 -9.80 -7.00 -1.30
CA PHE A 108 -9.15 -5.99 -2.15
C PHE A 108 -9.87 -5.81 -3.49
N ASP A 109 -10.21 -6.91 -4.17
CA ASP A 109 -10.89 -6.86 -5.48
C ASP A 109 -12.30 -6.27 -5.35
N ASP A 110 -13.01 -6.56 -4.27
CA ASP A 110 -14.34 -5.98 -4.01
C ASP A 110 -14.26 -4.50 -3.65
N LEU A 111 -13.23 -4.06 -2.92
CA LEU A 111 -12.99 -2.65 -2.63
C LEU A 111 -12.74 -1.84 -3.90
N LEU A 112 -12.01 -2.39 -4.88
CA LEU A 112 -11.84 -1.77 -6.19
C LEU A 112 -13.19 -1.61 -6.91
N LYS A 113 -14.03 -2.66 -6.93
CA LYS A 113 -15.35 -2.60 -7.57
C LYS A 113 -16.27 -1.58 -6.90
N LEU A 114 -16.25 -1.51 -5.58
CA LEU A 114 -17.04 -0.55 -4.80
C LEU A 114 -16.59 0.89 -5.02
N SER A 115 -15.28 1.10 -5.15
CA SER A 115 -14.68 2.43 -5.28
C SER A 115 -14.78 3.02 -6.69
N LYS A 116 -14.97 2.19 -7.74
CA LYS A 116 -15.18 2.65 -9.13
C LYS A 116 -16.34 3.65 -9.31
N ARG A 117 -17.22 3.79 -8.32
CA ARG A 117 -18.36 4.71 -8.33
C ARG A 117 -18.05 6.06 -7.68
N ASP A 118 -16.88 6.21 -7.08
CA ASP A 118 -16.40 7.43 -6.44
C ASP A 118 -15.41 8.06 -7.44
N ASP A 119 -15.61 9.31 -7.86
CA ASP A 119 -14.69 10.08 -8.73
C ASP A 119 -13.39 10.45 -7.97
N SER A 120 -12.80 9.49 -7.27
CA SER A 120 -11.60 9.64 -6.45
C SER A 120 -10.36 9.57 -7.33
N ASP A 121 -9.35 10.36 -6.98
CA ASP A 121 -8.02 10.31 -7.59
C ASP A 121 -7.17 9.11 -7.08
N VAL A 122 -7.83 8.08 -6.53
CA VAL A 122 -7.26 6.87 -5.93
C VAL A 122 -8.20 5.71 -6.27
N ALA A 123 -7.66 4.56 -6.66
CA ALA A 123 -8.48 3.43 -7.12
C ALA A 123 -9.36 2.83 -6.01
N ILE A 124 -8.87 2.78 -4.76
CA ILE A 124 -9.66 2.42 -3.59
C ILE A 124 -9.95 3.66 -2.75
N SER A 125 -11.23 3.99 -2.59
CA SER A 125 -11.69 5.20 -1.92
C SER A 125 -11.21 5.27 -0.46
N PRO A 126 -10.49 6.33 -0.05
CA PRO A 126 -10.02 6.51 1.32
C PRO A 126 -11.13 6.55 2.38
N LYS A 127 -12.38 6.87 1.97
CA LYS A 127 -13.56 6.85 2.86
C LYS A 127 -13.81 5.46 3.47
N LEU A 128 -13.36 4.40 2.79
CA LEU A 128 -13.53 3.02 3.26
C LEU A 128 -12.45 2.59 4.26
N TYR A 129 -11.29 3.25 4.28
CA TYR A 129 -10.10 2.75 4.98
C TYR A 129 -10.30 2.50 6.47
N PRO A 130 -10.92 3.41 7.27
CA PRO A 130 -11.09 3.14 8.69
C PRO A 130 -11.88 1.86 8.96
N LYS A 131 -13.00 1.66 8.26
CA LYS A 131 -13.84 0.46 8.41
C LYS A 131 -13.12 -0.79 7.92
N VAL A 132 -12.49 -0.70 6.76
CA VAL A 132 -11.72 -1.82 6.16
C VAL A 132 -10.57 -2.24 7.07
N ALA A 133 -9.86 -1.30 7.69
CA ALA A 133 -8.74 -1.62 8.57
C ALA A 133 -9.16 -2.46 9.78
N TYR A 134 -10.34 -2.22 10.35
CA TYR A 134 -10.90 -3.08 11.40
C TYR A 134 -11.28 -4.47 10.87
N ILE A 135 -11.87 -4.55 9.67
CA ILE A 135 -12.16 -5.85 9.03
C ILE A 135 -10.86 -6.64 8.79
N ILE A 136 -9.82 -5.98 8.28
CA ILE A 136 -8.50 -6.59 8.11
C ILE A 136 -7.99 -7.09 9.45
N LYS A 137 -8.04 -6.27 10.50
CA LYS A 137 -7.63 -6.66 11.86
C LYS A 137 -8.34 -7.92 12.36
N ASP A 138 -9.66 -8.00 12.18
CA ASP A 138 -10.43 -9.16 12.61
C ASP A 138 -10.12 -10.41 11.78
N ILE A 139 -9.92 -10.26 10.47
CA ILE A 139 -9.44 -11.37 9.61
C ILE A 139 -8.07 -11.84 10.07
N LEU A 140 -7.15 -10.92 10.34
CA LEU A 140 -5.79 -11.25 10.76
C LEU A 140 -5.77 -12.02 12.08
N LYS A 141 -6.59 -11.65 13.07
CA LYS A 141 -6.71 -12.41 14.33
C LYS A 141 -7.11 -13.87 14.15
N LEU A 142 -7.84 -14.18 13.08
CA LEU A 142 -8.24 -15.57 12.76
C LEU A 142 -7.12 -16.37 12.10
N HIS A 143 -6.18 -15.69 11.42
CA HIS A 143 -5.12 -16.33 10.63
C HIS A 143 -3.77 -16.33 11.33
N TYR A 144 -3.50 -15.28 12.09
CA TYR A 144 -2.29 -15.05 12.86
C TYR A 144 -2.76 -14.80 14.28
N MET A 145 -2.27 -15.56 15.26
CA MET A 145 -2.61 -15.36 16.67
C MET A 145 -2.02 -14.02 17.17
N LEU A 146 -2.64 -12.90 16.77
CA LEU A 146 -2.30 -11.52 17.11
C LEU A 146 -3.11 -11.00 18.30
#